data_AF-A0A931MD07-F1
#
_entry.id   AF-A0A931MD07-F1
#
_cell.length_a   1.000
_cell.length_b   1.000
_cell.length_c   1.000
_cell.angle_alpha   90.00
_cell.angle_beta   90.00
_cell.angle_gamma   90.00
#
_symmetry.space_group_name_H-M   'P 1'
#
loop_
_entity.id
_entity.type
_entity.pdbx_description
1 polymer ?
#
loop_
_entity_poly.entity_id
_entity_poly.type
_entity_poly.pdbx_seq_one_letter_code
_entity_poly.pdbx_strand_id
1 'polypeptide(L)'
;MTTALLEKEQTKKQYTYEDYEKLPEGAPYQLIGGELIMTPSPVPYHQIILRKIGYELVKFVEDKKLGEVLYAPLDVYLSETETYQPDIIFISKDRLNIIGEKKIEA
;
A
#
# COMPACT_ATOMS: atom_id res chain seq x y z
N MET A 1 29.63 -32.69 -21.31
CA MET A 1 30.49 -31.48 -21.25
C MET A 1 29.99 -30.57 -22.36
N THR A 2 29.31 -29.45 -22.12
CA THR A 2 29.52 -28.48 -21.05
C THR A 2 28.21 -27.74 -20.82
N THR A 3 27.52 -28.14 -19.75
CA THR A 3 26.58 -27.32 -18.99
C THR A 3 27.37 -26.13 -18.45
N ALA A 4 27.33 -24.97 -19.12
CA ALA A 4 27.72 -23.66 -18.56
C ALA A 4 27.76 -22.60 -19.67
N LEU A 5 26.59 -22.16 -20.13
CA LEU A 5 26.45 -20.77 -20.57
C LEU A 5 25.44 -20.13 -19.64
N LEU A 6 25.94 -19.90 -18.41
CA LEU A 6 25.63 -18.79 -17.52
C LEU A 6 24.42 -17.95 -17.98
N GLU A 7 23.23 -18.45 -17.67
CA GLU A 7 22.15 -17.55 -17.28
C GLU A 7 22.73 -16.75 -16.11
N LYS A 8 23.06 -15.48 -16.36
CA LYS A 8 23.32 -14.55 -15.26
C LYS A 8 22.10 -14.64 -14.37
N GLU A 9 22.23 -15.26 -13.20
CA GLU A 9 21.35 -15.00 -12.07
C GLU A 9 21.45 -13.50 -11.83
N GLN A 10 20.55 -12.76 -12.49
CA GLN A 10 20.33 -11.36 -12.22
C GLN A 10 19.73 -11.38 -10.82
N THR A 11 20.59 -11.25 -9.80
CA THR A 11 20.16 -11.10 -8.41
C THR A 11 19.07 -10.05 -8.41
N LYS A 12 17.83 -10.50 -8.17
CA LYS A 12 16.64 -9.66 -8.23
C LYS A 12 16.91 -8.52 -7.26
N LYS A 13 17.03 -7.28 -7.77
CA LYS A 13 17.34 -6.13 -6.93
C LYS A 13 16.20 -6.02 -5.92
N GLN A 14 16.50 -6.32 -4.66
CA GLN A 14 15.54 -6.22 -3.57
C GLN A 14 15.52 -4.76 -3.13
N TYR A 15 14.41 -4.09 -3.39
CA TYR A 15 14.15 -2.73 -2.94
C TYR A 15 13.80 -2.74 -1.45
N THR A 16 14.26 -1.72 -0.73
CA THR A 16 13.85 -1.43 0.64
C THR A 16 12.79 -0.32 0.66
N TYR A 17 12.22 -0.04 1.83
CA TYR A 17 11.33 1.10 2.01
C TYR A 17 12.06 2.42 1.73
N GLU A 18 13.34 2.54 2.09
CA GLU A 18 14.13 3.74 1.78
C GLU A 18 14.24 3.99 0.27
N ASP A 19 14.33 2.92 -0.53
CA ASP A 19 14.28 3.05 -1.99
C ASP A 19 12.88 3.38 -2.50
N TYR A 20 11.85 2.78 -1.91
CA TYR A 20 10.44 3.02 -2.23
C TYR A 20 10.01 4.47 -1.94
N GLU A 21 10.43 5.05 -0.80
CA GLU A 21 10.09 6.43 -0.39
C GLU A 21 10.64 7.49 -1.35
N LYS A 22 11.64 7.15 -2.17
CA LYS A 22 12.19 8.05 -3.19
C LYS A 22 11.27 8.20 -4.42
N LEU A 23 10.23 7.37 -4.54
CA LEU A 23 9.23 7.49 -5.60
C LEU A 23 8.40 8.77 -5.39
N PRO A 24 7.90 9.40 -6.48
CA PRO A 24 6.95 10.50 -6.35
C PRO A 24 5.70 10.08 -5.58
N GLU A 25 5.10 11.02 -4.84
CA GLU A 25 3.79 10.81 -4.20
C GLU A 25 2.75 10.33 -5.23
N GLY A 26 1.97 9.32 -4.85
CA GLY A 26 0.97 8.72 -5.74
C GLY A 26 1.56 7.84 -6.85
N ALA A 27 2.85 7.48 -6.79
CA ALA A 27 3.42 6.49 -7.69
C ALA A 27 2.61 5.17 -7.61
N PRO A 28 2.24 4.57 -8.76
CA PRO A 28 1.33 3.43 -8.80
C PRO A 28 2.06 2.12 -8.52
N TYR A 29 2.87 2.06 -7.47
CA TYR A 29 3.66 0.89 -7.09
C TYR A 29 3.37 0.48 -5.65
N GLN A 30 3.48 -0.80 -5.38
CA GLN A 30 3.53 -1.37 -4.04
C GLN A 30 4.87 -2.08 -3.86
N LEU A 31 5.42 -2.10 -2.64
CA LEU A 31 6.62 -2.85 -2.30
C LEU A 31 6.22 -4.19 -1.68
N ILE A 32 6.40 -5.29 -2.42
CA ILE A 32 5.96 -6.63 -1.99
C ILE A 32 7.15 -7.58 -2.11
N GLY A 33 7.61 -8.16 -0.99
CA GLY A 33 8.80 -9.01 -0.97
C GLY A 33 10.08 -8.30 -1.44
N GLY A 34 10.11 -6.97 -1.38
CA GLY A 34 11.21 -6.15 -1.91
C GLY A 34 11.15 -5.94 -3.42
N GLU A 35 9.99 -6.13 -4.04
CA GLU A 35 9.75 -5.85 -5.46
C GLU A 35 8.75 -4.71 -5.63
N LEU A 36 9.00 -3.84 -6.61
CA LEU A 36 8.06 -2.79 -6.99
C LEU A 36 7.02 -3.36 -7.95
N ILE A 37 5.81 -3.57 -7.46
CA ILE A 37 4.68 -4.11 -8.21
C ILE A 37 3.78 -2.96 -8.68
N MET A 38 3.74 -2.73 -9.99
CA MET A 38 2.89 -1.69 -10.58
C MET A 38 1.41 -2.07 -10.47
N THR A 39 0.60 -1.17 -9.94
CA THR A 39 -0.86 -1.29 -9.86
C THR A 39 -1.47 -0.20 -10.75
N PRO A 40 -2.06 -0.53 -11.92
CA PRO A 40 -2.62 0.47 -12.81
C PRO A 40 -3.79 1.20 -12.16
N SER A 41 -4.07 2.42 -12.62
CA SER A 41 -5.21 3.18 -12.11
C SER A 41 -6.52 2.41 -12.24
N PRO A 42 -7.39 2.45 -11.22
CA PRO A 42 -8.63 1.69 -11.20
C PRO A 42 -9.62 2.17 -12.26
N VAL A 43 -10.44 1.24 -12.78
CA VAL A 43 -11.54 1.56 -13.70
C VAL A 43 -12.72 2.22 -12.96
N PRO A 44 -13.62 2.95 -13.65
CA PRO A 44 -14.75 3.62 -12.99
C PRO A 44 -15.64 2.71 -12.15
N TYR A 45 -15.86 1.46 -12.57
CA TYR A 45 -16.64 0.49 -11.80
C TYR A 45 -16.02 0.19 -10.43
N HIS A 46 -14.69 0.08 -10.35
CA HIS A 46 -13.97 -0.08 -9.09
C HIS A 46 -14.25 1.09 -8.15
N GLN A 47 -14.18 2.32 -8.66
CA GLN A 47 -14.47 3.53 -7.88
C GLN A 47 -15.93 3.60 -7.41
N ILE A 48 -16.88 3.13 -8.22
CA ILE A 48 -18.30 3.05 -7.82
C ILE A 48 -18.48 2.09 -6.64
N ILE A 49 -17.80 0.94 -6.63
CA ILE A 49 -17.86 -0.03 -5.54
C ILE A 49 -17.17 0.52 -4.29
N LEU A 50 -15.96 1.09 -4.44
CA LEU A 50 -15.20 1.70 -3.35
C LEU A 50 -16.02 2.79 -2.65
N ARG A 51 -16.70 3.68 -3.41
CA ARG A 51 -17.57 4.71 -2.85
C ARG A 51 -18.73 4.14 -2.02
N LYS A 52 -19.39 3.07 -2.51
CA LYS A 52 -20.53 2.47 -1.79
C LYS A 52 -20.10 1.84 -0.47
N ILE A 53 -19.00 1.10 -0.48
CA ILE A 53 -18.45 0.46 0.72
C ILE A 53 -17.92 1.52 1.67
N GLY A 54 -17.12 2.45 1.16
CA GLY A 54 -16.51 3.52 1.92
C GLY A 54 -17.54 4.40 2.63
N TYR A 55 -18.63 4.78 1.95
CA TYR A 55 -19.68 5.61 2.54
C TYR A 55 -20.32 4.96 3.78
N GLU A 56 -20.73 3.69 3.69
CA GLU A 56 -21.34 2.99 4.82
C GLU A 56 -20.34 2.79 5.97
N LEU A 57 -19.07 2.52 5.64
CA LEU A 57 -18.02 2.33 6.64
C LEU A 57 -17.70 3.63 7.39
N VAL A 58 -17.47 4.73 6.67
CA VAL A 58 -17.21 6.06 7.26
C VAL A 58 -18.35 6.45 8.19
N LYS A 59 -19.59 6.36 7.71
CA LYS A 59 -20.78 6.67 8.52
C LYS A 59 -20.80 5.87 9.82
N PHE A 60 -20.59 4.56 9.75
CA PHE A 60 -20.57 3.70 10.94
C PHE A 60 -19.44 4.06 11.91
N VAL A 61 -18.24 4.35 11.39
CA VAL A 61 -17.05 4.67 12.19
C VAL A 61 -17.19 6.02 12.87
N GLU A 62 -17.68 7.05 12.17
CA GLU A 62 -17.91 8.39 12.69
C GLU A 62 -19.04 8.41 13.74
N ASP A 63 -20.19 7.81 13.42
CA ASP A 63 -21.36 7.76 14.32
C ASP A 63 -21.00 7.15 15.68
N LYS A 64 -20.12 6.14 15.67
CA LYS A 64 -19.68 5.40 16.85
C LYS A 64 -18.34 5.87 17.41
N LYS A 65 -17.68 6.85 16.78
CA LYS A 65 -16.36 7.38 17.15
C LYS A 65 -15.30 6.27 17.29
N LEU A 66 -15.26 5.36 16.33
CA LEU A 66 -14.46 4.13 16.39
C LEU A 66 -13.03 4.29 15.86
N GLY A 67 -12.70 5.39 15.19
CA GLY A 67 -11.40 5.61 14.57
C GLY A 67 -11.51 6.42 13.29
N GLU A 68 -10.67 6.08 12.32
CA GLU A 68 -10.51 6.80 11.05
C GLU A 68 -10.63 5.83 9.85
N VAL A 69 -11.14 6.33 8.72
CA VAL A 69 -11.23 5.57 7.46
C VAL A 69 -10.51 6.35 6.36
N LEU A 70 -9.50 5.74 5.76
CA LEU A 70 -8.65 6.33 4.72
C LEU A 70 -8.75 5.51 3.42
N TYR A 71 -8.24 6.06 2.33
CA TYR A 71 -8.35 5.50 0.98
C TYR A 71 -7.00 5.53 0.25
N ALA A 72 -6.84 4.64 -0.74
CA ALA A 72 -5.72 4.70 -1.67
C ALA A 72 -5.78 5.95 -2.59
N PRO A 73 -4.64 6.44 -3.10
CA PRO A 73 -3.28 5.97 -2.79
C PRO A 73 -2.83 6.46 -1.40
N LEU A 74 -2.41 5.51 -0.55
CA LEU A 74 -1.85 5.76 0.77
C LEU A 74 -0.96 4.59 1.17
N ASP A 75 0.27 4.88 1.57
CA ASP A 75 1.24 3.85 1.92
C ASP A 75 0.98 3.26 3.31
N VAL A 76 0.80 1.94 3.36
CA VAL A 76 0.72 1.14 4.58
C VAL A 76 2.00 0.33 4.70
N TYR A 77 2.91 0.83 5.53
CA TYR A 77 4.22 0.23 5.81
C TYR A 77 4.06 -0.88 6.84
N LEU A 78 4.53 -2.08 6.49
CA LEU A 78 4.59 -3.24 7.39
C LEU A 78 6.04 -3.61 7.74
N SER A 79 6.97 -3.48 6.79
CA SER A 79 8.40 -3.72 7.01
C SER A 79 9.24 -3.13 5.88
N GLU A 80 10.56 -3.21 6.02
CA GLU A 80 11.53 -2.76 5.03
C GLU A 80 11.29 -3.28 3.61
N THR A 81 10.60 -4.39 3.42
CA THR A 81 10.32 -4.99 2.11
C THR A 81 8.84 -5.10 1.80
N GLU A 82 7.98 -4.52 2.64
CA GLU A 82 6.52 -4.69 2.61
C GLU A 82 5.83 -3.34 2.83
N THR A 83 5.34 -2.73 1.75
CA THR A 83 4.52 -1.50 1.78
C THR A 83 3.43 -1.59 0.72
N TYR A 84 2.19 -1.45 1.16
CA TYR A 84 1.00 -1.68 0.35
C TYR A 84 0.20 -0.40 0.16
N GLN A 85 -0.68 -0.38 -0.85
CA GLN A 85 -1.68 0.67 -1.05
C GLN A 85 -3.10 0.06 -1.08
N PRO A 86 -3.68 -0.30 0.08
CA PRO A 86 -5.02 -0.86 0.14
C PRO A 86 -6.09 0.19 -0.25
N ASP A 87 -7.15 -0.26 -0.95
CA ASP A 87 -8.21 0.63 -1.42
C ASP A 87 -8.98 1.36 -0.30
N ILE A 88 -9.22 0.68 0.82
CA ILE A 88 -9.91 1.21 2.01
C ILE A 88 -9.16 0.72 3.25
N ILE A 89 -8.86 1.64 4.16
CA ILE A 89 -8.12 1.38 5.40
C ILE A 89 -8.96 1.87 6.57
N PHE A 90 -9.23 1.02 7.56
CA PHE A 90 -9.80 1.44 8.84
C PHE A 90 -8.75 1.35 9.94
N ILE A 91 -8.55 2.43 10.67
CA ILE A 91 -7.65 2.49 11.83
C ILE A 91 -8.50 2.76 13.05
N SER A 92 -8.48 1.84 14.02
CA SER A 92 -9.24 2.01 15.25
C SER A 92 -8.73 3.19 16.07
N LYS A 93 -9.61 3.76 16.90
CA LYS A 93 -9.31 4.90 17.77
C LYS A 93 -8.07 4.67 18.64
N ASP A 94 -7.90 3.46 19.15
CA ASP A 94 -6.78 3.08 20.01
C ASP A 94 -5.44 2.93 19.26
N ARG A 95 -5.47 2.98 17.93
CA ARG A 95 -4.29 2.88 17.06
C ARG A 95 -4.01 4.14 16.26
N LEU A 96 -4.72 5.25 16.47
CA LEU A 96 -4.53 6.47 15.66
C LEU A 96 -3.08 7.00 15.67
N ASN A 97 -2.27 6.61 16.66
CA ASN A 97 -0.85 6.93 16.72
C ASN A 97 0.00 6.32 15.59
N ILE A 98 -0.53 5.35 14.81
CA ILE A 98 0.17 4.78 13.66
C ILE A 98 0.02 5.62 12.39
N ILE A 99 -0.84 6.64 12.41
CA ILE A 99 -0.97 7.59 11.31
C ILE A 99 0.22 8.55 11.39
N GLY A 100 1.24 8.27 10.57
CA GLY A 100 2.41 9.13 10.43
C GLY A 100 2.18 10.26 9.43
N GLU A 101 3.20 11.11 9.27
CA GLU A 101 3.16 12.25 8.34
C GLU A 101 3.13 11.81 6.87
N LYS A 102 3.83 10.70 6.55
CA LYS A 102 4.00 10.21 5.17
C LYS A 102 3.33 8.87 4.89
N LYS A 103 3.11 8.05 5.93
CA LYS A 103 2.68 6.65 5.83
C LYS A 103 1.92 6.22 7.07
N ILE A 104 1.21 5.10 6.95
CA ILE A 104 0.69 4.34 8.08
C ILE A 104 1.76 3.35 8.56
N GLU A 105 2.12 3.37 9.84
CA GLU A 105 3.11 2.46 10.46
C GLU A 105 2.39 1.29 11.16
N ALA A 106 2.01 0.27 10.38
CA ALA A 106 1.04 -0.75 10.80
C ALA A 106 1.63 -1.95 11.57
#